data_AF-A0A9P1R8J8-F1
#
_entry.id   AF-A0A9P1R8J8-F1
#
_cell.length_a   1.000
_cell.length_b   1.000
_cell.length_c   1.000
_cell.angle_alpha   90.00
_cell.angle_beta   90.00
_cell.angle_gamma   90.00
#
_symmetry.space_group_name_H-M   'P 1'
#
loop_
_entity.id
_entity.type
_entity.pdbx_description
1 polymer ?
#
loop_
_entity_poly.entity_id
_entity_poly.type
_entity_poly.pdbx_seq_one_letter_code
_entity_poly.pdbx_strand_id
1 'polypeptide(L)'
;MAISAAHLSGLPGPVSAEAYVFRLLMDRAISKLDRTEVESVLRTASRALANAGKWTDDVRITVNTKRAFQAGRQCVRMLHGVPSPRMWVGQAKNFPEMAAKDAIYFFEPIEANRRDLLLGAIPEFASAEALADWLFSFSSTRFEKQLVQALVGHLASPLFKRWASQSESMAYRQIALLGAEIDRLAWFTGQRSMTLANAAPVWRP
;
A
#
# COMPACT_ATOMS: atom_id res chain seq x y z
N MET A 1 -15.94 14.47 -31.32
CA MET A 1 -16.92 14.23 -30.25
C MET A 1 -16.18 14.21 -28.92
N ALA A 2 -16.24 15.29 -28.15
CA ALA A 2 -15.63 15.39 -26.84
C ALA A 2 -16.54 14.70 -25.82
N ILE A 3 -16.05 13.65 -25.17
CA ILE A 3 -16.79 12.99 -24.08
C ILE A 3 -16.68 13.91 -22.86
N SER A 4 -17.84 14.43 -22.47
CA SER A 4 -18.03 15.33 -21.33
C SER A 4 -17.47 14.73 -20.04
N ALA A 5 -16.61 15.49 -19.36
CA ALA A 5 -15.99 15.16 -18.08
C ALA A 5 -16.95 15.25 -16.87
N ALA A 6 -18.26 15.18 -17.10
CA ALA A 6 -19.28 15.58 -16.11
C ALA A 6 -19.91 14.43 -15.30
N HIS A 7 -19.37 13.21 -15.32
CA HIS A 7 -19.99 12.07 -14.62
C HIS A 7 -19.03 11.23 -13.76
N LEU A 8 -18.03 11.85 -13.14
CA LEU A 8 -17.34 11.25 -11.99
C LEU A 8 -18.03 11.75 -10.71
N SER A 9 -19.10 11.08 -10.32
CA SER A 9 -19.90 11.40 -9.13
C SER A 9 -19.05 11.27 -7.84
N GLY A 10 -19.08 12.30 -6.99
CA GLY A 10 -18.70 12.21 -5.57
C GLY A 10 -17.47 12.99 -5.11
N LEU A 11 -17.14 14.16 -5.67
CA LEU A 11 -16.03 14.98 -5.15
C LEU A 11 -16.50 16.33 -4.58
N PRO A 12 -16.29 16.57 -3.27
CA PRO A 12 -16.21 17.92 -2.73
C PRO A 12 -14.77 18.45 -2.91
N GLY A 13 -14.61 19.61 -3.57
CA GLY A 13 -13.38 20.40 -3.55
C GLY A 13 -12.41 20.23 -4.74
N PRO A 14 -11.38 21.12 -4.85
CA PRO A 14 -10.39 21.08 -5.92
C PRO A 14 -9.44 19.88 -5.77
N VAL A 15 -9.39 19.01 -6.78
CA VAL A 15 -8.52 17.84 -6.83
C VAL A 15 -7.20 18.20 -7.54
N SER A 16 -6.05 17.81 -6.99
CA SER A 16 -4.77 18.00 -7.67
C SER A 16 -4.72 17.22 -9.00
N ALA A 17 -4.00 17.73 -9.99
CA ALA A 17 -3.88 17.07 -11.29
C ALA A 17 -3.36 15.62 -11.17
N GLU A 18 -2.45 15.37 -10.23
CA GLU A 18 -1.91 14.04 -9.93
C GLU A 18 -2.97 13.08 -9.40
N ALA A 19 -3.80 13.53 -8.45
CA ALA A 19 -4.88 12.72 -7.88
C ALA A 19 -5.95 12.39 -8.93
N TYR A 20 -6.24 13.32 -9.83
CA TYR A 20 -7.15 13.10 -10.95
C TYR A 20 -6.63 12.04 -11.92
N VAL A 21 -5.37 12.17 -12.35
CA VAL A 21 -4.74 11.19 -13.26
C VAL A 21 -4.65 9.81 -12.63
N PHE A 22 -4.29 9.73 -11.35
CA PHE A 22 -4.24 8.48 -10.60
C PHE A 22 -5.61 7.77 -10.58
N ARG A 23 -6.69 8.53 -10.32
CA ARG A 23 -8.05 7.98 -10.31
C ARG A 23 -8.48 7.47 -11.68
N LEU A 24 -8.19 8.19 -12.76
CA LEU A 24 -8.48 7.72 -14.12
C LEU A 24 -7.77 6.39 -14.45
N LEU A 25 -6.51 6.23 -14.01
CA LEU A 25 -5.78 4.98 -14.19
C LEU A 25 -6.37 3.85 -13.37
N MET A 26 -6.77 4.13 -12.13
CA MET A 26 -7.46 3.17 -11.27
C MET A 26 -8.76 2.71 -11.92
N ASP A 27 -9.63 3.63 -12.36
CA ASP A 27 -10.89 3.30 -13.04
C ASP A 27 -10.65 2.47 -14.31
N ARG A 28 -9.64 2.82 -15.09
CA ARG A 28 -9.23 2.05 -16.28
C ARG A 28 -8.75 0.65 -15.90
N ALA A 29 -8.01 0.49 -14.82
CA ALA A 29 -7.56 -0.82 -14.35
C ALA A 29 -8.74 -1.66 -13.85
N ILE A 30 -9.64 -1.08 -13.06
CA ILE A 30 -10.86 -1.72 -12.54
C ILE A 30 -11.73 -2.22 -13.71
N SER A 31 -11.91 -1.40 -14.76
CA SER A 31 -12.73 -1.78 -15.92
C SER A 31 -12.29 -3.08 -16.61
N LYS A 32 -11.01 -3.47 -16.43
CA LYS A 32 -10.41 -4.68 -17.00
C LYS A 32 -10.56 -5.92 -16.10
N LEU A 33 -10.95 -5.77 -14.84
CA LEU A 33 -11.26 -6.88 -13.95
C LEU A 33 -12.64 -7.45 -14.31
N ASP A 34 -12.75 -8.78 -14.37
CA ASP A 34 -13.99 -9.46 -14.81
C ASP A 34 -14.88 -9.84 -13.63
N ARG A 35 -14.51 -10.92 -12.92
CA ARG A 35 -15.30 -11.56 -11.85
C ARG A 35 -14.85 -11.19 -10.44
N THR A 36 -13.61 -10.77 -10.27
CA THR A 36 -13.09 -10.39 -8.95
C THR A 36 -13.38 -8.91 -8.75
N GLU A 37 -14.38 -8.60 -7.94
CA GLU A 37 -14.62 -7.23 -7.50
C GLU A 37 -13.41 -6.70 -6.72
N VAL A 38 -13.14 -5.40 -6.83
CA VAL A 38 -12.00 -4.74 -6.18
C VAL A 38 -11.96 -5.03 -4.68
N GLU A 39 -13.11 -5.05 -4.03
CA GLU A 39 -13.23 -5.36 -2.61
C GLU A 39 -12.74 -6.77 -2.27
N SER A 40 -13.00 -7.76 -3.14
CA SER A 40 -12.49 -9.13 -2.98
C SER A 40 -10.97 -9.19 -3.18
N VAL A 41 -10.44 -8.43 -4.15
CA VAL A 41 -8.98 -8.28 -4.35
C VAL A 41 -8.33 -7.70 -3.09
N LEU A 42 -8.87 -6.62 -2.54
CA LEU A 42 -8.36 -5.94 -1.34
C LEU A 42 -8.40 -6.84 -0.10
N ARG A 43 -9.50 -7.55 0.13
CA ARG A 43 -9.62 -8.53 1.23
C ARG A 43 -8.62 -9.67 1.10
N THR A 44 -8.45 -10.20 -0.11
CA THR A 44 -7.50 -11.27 -0.38
C THR A 44 -6.06 -10.78 -0.17
N ALA A 45 -5.74 -9.57 -0.61
CA ALA A 45 -4.44 -8.95 -0.41
C ALA A 45 -4.11 -8.76 1.08
N SER A 46 -5.04 -8.17 1.85
CA SER A 46 -4.85 -7.95 3.29
C SER A 46 -4.60 -9.26 4.02
N ARG A 47 -5.37 -10.31 3.72
CA ARG A 47 -5.17 -11.65 4.30
C ARG A 47 -3.84 -12.28 3.90
N ALA A 48 -3.43 -12.16 2.63
CA ALA A 48 -2.15 -12.70 2.16
C ALA A 48 -0.97 -12.04 2.86
N LEU A 49 -1.01 -10.72 3.04
CA LEU A 49 0.00 -9.96 3.77
C LEU A 49 0.02 -10.32 5.27
N ALA A 50 -1.15 -10.47 5.90
CA ALA A 50 -1.27 -10.91 7.28
C ALA A 50 -0.60 -12.27 7.51
N ASN A 51 -0.91 -13.24 6.64
CA ASN A 51 -0.37 -14.60 6.74
C ASN A 51 1.14 -14.66 6.48
N ALA A 52 1.67 -13.80 5.61
CA ALA A 52 3.08 -13.77 5.29
C ALA A 52 3.93 -13.11 6.38
N GLY A 53 3.38 -12.15 7.13
CA GLY A 53 4.11 -11.35 8.12
C GLY A 53 5.14 -10.37 7.53
N LYS A 54 5.52 -10.57 6.26
CA LYS A 54 6.33 -9.67 5.43
C LYS A 54 5.59 -9.38 4.12
N TRP A 55 5.74 -8.17 3.63
CA TRP A 55 5.09 -7.57 2.48
C TRP A 55 6.07 -7.40 1.32
N THR A 56 6.81 -8.46 1.02
CA THR A 56 7.71 -8.54 -0.13
C THR A 56 6.94 -8.79 -1.42
N ASP A 57 7.58 -8.55 -2.57
CA ASP A 57 6.94 -8.62 -3.90
C ASP A 57 6.55 -10.05 -4.35
N ASP A 58 7.02 -11.06 -3.62
CA ASP A 58 6.69 -12.48 -3.77
C ASP A 58 5.34 -12.86 -3.13
N VAL A 59 4.81 -12.04 -2.21
CA VAL A 59 3.45 -12.21 -1.69
C VAL A 59 2.46 -11.75 -2.75
N ARG A 60 1.95 -12.72 -3.51
CA ARG A 60 1.10 -12.49 -4.69
C ARG A 60 -0.31 -13.00 -4.49
N ILE A 61 -1.25 -12.33 -5.14
CA ILE A 61 -2.65 -12.73 -5.24
C ILE A 61 -3.05 -12.89 -6.69
N THR A 62 -3.91 -13.85 -6.97
CA THR A 62 -4.49 -14.05 -8.30
C THR A 62 -5.67 -13.10 -8.51
N VAL A 63 -5.74 -12.48 -9.68
CA VAL A 63 -6.86 -11.63 -10.10
C VAL A 63 -7.41 -12.13 -11.43
N ASN A 64 -8.70 -11.86 -11.70
CA ASN A 64 -9.34 -12.27 -12.95
C ASN A 64 -9.52 -11.07 -13.89
N THR A 65 -9.10 -11.21 -15.14
CA THR A 65 -9.16 -10.16 -16.16
C THR A 65 -10.12 -10.49 -17.31
N LYS A 66 -10.89 -9.50 -17.77
CA LYS A 66 -11.83 -9.63 -18.90
C LYS A 66 -11.18 -10.02 -20.21
N ARG A 67 -9.89 -9.69 -20.37
CA ARG A 67 -9.08 -9.98 -21.55
C ARG A 67 -7.83 -10.71 -21.11
N ALA A 68 -7.32 -11.57 -21.99
CA ALA A 68 -6.05 -12.26 -21.78
C ALA A 68 -4.93 -11.25 -21.53
N PHE A 69 -4.30 -11.37 -20.37
CA PHE A 69 -3.11 -10.63 -20.03
C PHE A 69 -1.93 -11.22 -20.80
N GLN A 70 -1.34 -10.43 -21.70
CA GLN A 70 -0.13 -10.80 -22.41
C GLN A 70 1.06 -10.28 -21.60
N ALA A 71 1.95 -11.18 -21.16
CA ALA A 71 3.17 -10.78 -20.46
C ALA A 71 4.07 -9.94 -21.39
N GLY A 72 4.06 -8.62 -21.21
CA GLY A 72 5.25 -7.82 -21.49
C GLY A 72 6.22 -8.02 -20.35
N ARG A 73 7.45 -8.47 -20.60
CA ARG A 73 8.51 -8.66 -19.58
C ARG A 73 8.87 -7.40 -18.78
N GLN A 74 8.21 -6.28 -19.02
CA GLN A 74 8.44 -5.03 -18.31
C GLN A 74 7.35 -4.83 -17.25
N CYS A 75 7.76 -5.16 -16.04
CA CYS A 75 7.10 -4.84 -14.79
C CYS A 75 7.16 -3.31 -14.58
N VAL A 76 6.32 -2.56 -15.29
CA VAL A 76 6.36 -1.10 -15.26
C VAL A 76 5.65 -0.60 -13.99
N ARG A 77 6.42 -0.33 -12.93
CA ARG A 77 5.96 0.25 -11.66
C ARG A 77 5.39 1.66 -11.82
N MET A 78 5.84 2.38 -12.85
CA MET A 78 5.35 3.71 -13.21
C MET A 78 5.10 3.81 -14.71
N LEU A 79 3.84 3.79 -15.14
CA LEU A 79 3.48 4.02 -16.54
C LEU A 79 3.53 5.53 -16.79
N HIS A 80 4.56 5.99 -17.52
CA HIS A 80 4.78 7.42 -17.79
C HIS A 80 4.88 8.28 -16.52
N GLY A 81 5.53 7.77 -15.48
CA GLY A 81 5.68 8.48 -14.20
C GLY A 81 4.49 8.36 -13.25
N VAL A 82 3.44 7.59 -13.62
CA VAL A 82 2.28 7.38 -12.77
C VAL A 82 2.28 5.96 -12.17
N PRO A 83 2.07 5.80 -10.85
CA PRO A 83 2.13 4.49 -10.21
C PRO A 83 1.14 3.50 -10.83
N SER A 84 1.58 2.25 -11.01
CA SER A 84 0.76 1.18 -11.56
C SER A 84 1.07 -0.14 -10.85
N PRO A 85 0.05 -0.98 -10.58
CA PRO A 85 0.28 -2.26 -9.95
C PRO A 85 0.96 -3.20 -10.93
N ARG A 86 1.91 -3.98 -10.42
CA ARG A 86 2.65 -4.94 -11.22
C ARG A 86 1.83 -6.22 -11.38
N MET A 87 1.74 -6.72 -12.61
CA MET A 87 1.05 -7.97 -12.94
C MET A 87 1.98 -8.94 -13.67
N TRP A 88 1.86 -10.22 -13.34
CA TRP A 88 2.56 -11.33 -13.97
C TRP A 88 1.54 -12.31 -14.55
N VAL A 89 1.91 -13.01 -15.62
CA VAL A 89 1.08 -14.12 -16.11
C VAL A 89 1.11 -15.22 -15.05
N GLY A 90 -0.06 -15.57 -14.52
CA GLY A 90 -0.24 -16.70 -13.63
C GLY A 90 -0.39 -18.01 -14.40
N GLN A 91 -1.07 -18.99 -13.80
CA GLN A 91 -1.29 -20.31 -14.43
C GLN A 91 -2.02 -20.23 -15.78
N ALA A 92 -2.88 -19.23 -15.95
CA ALA A 92 -3.60 -18.98 -17.20
C ALA A 92 -3.63 -17.47 -17.51
N LYS A 93 -3.71 -17.12 -18.80
CA LYS A 93 -3.63 -15.73 -19.27
C LYS A 93 -4.73 -14.81 -18.73
N ASN A 94 -5.88 -15.35 -18.32
CA ASN A 94 -6.98 -14.59 -17.71
C ASN A 94 -6.89 -14.53 -16.18
N PHE A 95 -5.90 -15.21 -15.58
CA PHE A 95 -5.66 -15.26 -14.15
C PHE A 95 -4.24 -14.78 -13.84
N PRO A 96 -3.90 -13.51 -14.14
CA PRO A 96 -2.62 -12.97 -13.75
C PRO A 96 -2.48 -12.86 -12.22
N GLU A 97 -1.24 -12.76 -11.76
CA GLU A 97 -0.88 -12.51 -10.38
C GLU A 97 -0.48 -11.04 -10.19
N MET A 98 -0.76 -10.49 -9.01
CA MET A 98 -0.37 -9.14 -8.60
C MET A 98 0.24 -9.20 -7.19
N ALA A 99 1.23 -8.35 -6.90
CA ALA A 99 1.76 -8.24 -5.55
C ALA A 99 0.67 -7.71 -4.60
N ALA A 100 0.46 -8.35 -3.46
CA ALA A 100 -0.64 -8.04 -2.55
C ALA A 100 -0.59 -6.58 -2.05
N LYS A 101 0.60 -6.06 -1.73
CA LYS A 101 0.75 -4.66 -1.33
C LYS A 101 0.40 -3.68 -2.45
N ASP A 102 0.76 -3.99 -3.70
CA ASP A 102 0.45 -3.14 -4.85
C ASP A 102 -1.07 -3.02 -5.01
N ALA A 103 -1.82 -4.10 -4.74
CA ALA A 103 -3.28 -4.08 -4.79
C ALA A 103 -3.87 -3.09 -3.78
N ILE A 104 -3.43 -3.15 -2.51
CA ILE A 104 -3.92 -2.24 -1.46
C ILE A 104 -3.50 -0.79 -1.77
N TYR A 105 -2.25 -0.56 -2.14
CA TYR A 105 -1.74 0.78 -2.39
C TYR A 105 -2.35 1.45 -3.62
N PHE A 106 -2.71 0.67 -4.63
CA PHE A 106 -3.25 1.18 -5.88
C PHE A 106 -4.77 1.30 -5.87
N PHE A 107 -5.49 0.30 -5.39
CA PHE A 107 -6.96 0.26 -5.49
C PHE A 107 -7.71 0.87 -4.31
N GLU A 108 -7.02 1.23 -3.21
CA GLU A 108 -7.65 1.93 -2.07
C GLU A 108 -7.06 3.34 -1.86
N PRO A 109 -7.57 4.34 -2.60
CA PRO A 109 -7.09 5.71 -2.50
C PRO A 109 -7.55 6.40 -1.20
N ILE A 110 -8.64 5.96 -0.58
CA ILE A 110 -9.18 6.57 0.63
C ILE A 110 -8.32 6.14 1.82
N GLU A 111 -7.68 7.11 2.48
CA GLU A 111 -6.75 6.83 3.57
C GLU A 111 -7.37 6.02 4.71
N ALA A 112 -8.58 6.36 5.15
CA ALA A 112 -9.25 5.66 6.25
C ALA A 112 -9.41 4.15 5.94
N ASN A 113 -10.01 3.83 4.79
CA ASN A 113 -10.22 2.45 4.36
C ASN A 113 -8.90 1.70 4.17
N ARG A 114 -7.89 2.35 3.60
CA ARG A 114 -6.57 1.76 3.39
C ARG A 114 -5.92 1.41 4.73
N ARG A 115 -5.99 2.32 5.69
CA ARG A 115 -5.43 2.11 7.04
C ARG A 115 -6.08 0.93 7.72
N ASP A 116 -7.38 0.74 7.56
CA ASP A 116 -8.09 -0.44 8.10
C ASP A 116 -7.59 -1.75 7.47
N LEU A 117 -7.42 -1.78 6.14
CA LEU A 117 -6.85 -2.93 5.44
C LEU A 117 -5.41 -3.24 5.86
N LEU A 118 -4.59 -2.20 6.04
CA LEU A 118 -3.20 -2.33 6.49
C LEU A 118 -3.12 -2.77 7.94
N LEU A 119 -3.94 -2.23 8.84
CA LEU A 119 -4.05 -2.69 10.22
C LEU A 119 -4.39 -4.18 10.26
N GLY A 120 -5.34 -4.64 9.46
CA GLY A 120 -5.67 -6.07 9.34
C GLY A 120 -4.52 -6.95 8.84
N ALA A 121 -3.54 -6.37 8.14
CA ALA A 121 -2.36 -7.06 7.61
C ALA A 121 -1.12 -6.97 8.52
N ILE A 122 -1.10 -6.03 9.47
CA ILE A 122 0.01 -5.82 10.40
C ILE A 122 -0.07 -6.89 11.51
N PRO A 123 1.01 -7.65 11.75
CA PRO A 123 1.05 -8.63 12.83
C PRO A 123 1.02 -7.94 14.21
N GLU A 124 0.74 -8.73 15.25
CA GLU A 124 0.92 -8.27 16.62
C GLU A 124 2.39 -8.33 17.02
N PHE A 125 2.82 -7.35 17.82
CA PHE A 125 4.20 -7.24 18.27
C PHE A 125 4.27 -7.43 19.78
N ALA A 126 5.21 -8.25 20.24
CA ALA A 126 5.44 -8.48 21.66
C ALA A 126 6.35 -7.43 22.31
N SER A 127 7.15 -6.70 21.53
CA SER A 127 8.08 -5.70 22.05
C SER A 127 8.45 -4.63 21.01
N ALA A 128 9.12 -3.57 21.47
CA ALA A 128 9.66 -2.52 20.62
C ALA A 128 10.77 -3.04 19.68
N GLU A 129 11.58 -4.01 20.13
CA GLU A 129 12.59 -4.65 19.28
C GLU A 129 11.93 -5.45 18.15
N ALA A 130 10.88 -6.22 18.45
CA ALA A 130 10.14 -6.98 17.42
C ALA A 130 9.51 -6.04 16.37
N LEU A 131 9.00 -4.88 16.81
CA LEU A 131 8.52 -3.84 15.90
C LEU A 131 9.68 -3.27 15.04
N ALA A 132 10.85 -3.00 15.62
CA ALA A 132 12.00 -2.49 14.91
C ALA A 132 12.48 -3.48 13.82
N ASP A 133 12.61 -4.75 14.18
CA ASP A 133 13.02 -5.84 13.28
C ASP A 133 12.04 -6.01 12.12
N TRP A 134 10.74 -5.89 12.41
CA TRP A 134 9.71 -5.86 11.39
C TRP A 134 9.86 -4.64 10.48
N LEU A 135 9.98 -3.43 11.02
CA LEU A 135 10.17 -2.21 10.21
C LEU A 135 11.41 -2.25 9.30
N PHE A 136 12.46 -2.96 9.70
CA PHE A 136 13.65 -3.16 8.85
C PHE A 136 13.43 -4.08 7.65
N SER A 137 12.48 -5.02 7.74
CA SER A 137 12.44 -6.16 6.84
C SER A 137 11.05 -6.52 6.30
N PHE A 138 10.00 -5.80 6.70
CA PHE A 138 8.65 -6.10 6.28
C PHE A 138 8.46 -5.89 4.79
N SER A 139 8.95 -4.80 4.21
CA SER A 139 8.81 -4.52 2.78
C SER A 139 10.11 -4.72 2.02
N SER A 140 9.99 -4.84 0.70
CA SER A 140 11.14 -4.75 -0.22
C SER A 140 11.76 -3.34 -0.23
N THR A 141 11.07 -2.32 0.26
CA THR A 141 11.63 -1.00 0.50
C THR A 141 12.49 -1.02 1.75
N ARG A 142 13.76 -0.62 1.65
CA ARG A 142 14.66 -0.57 2.79
C ARG A 142 14.44 0.67 3.64
N PHE A 143 14.09 0.52 4.90
CA PHE A 143 14.09 1.63 5.84
C PHE A 143 15.50 1.81 6.43
N GLU A 144 15.99 3.05 6.42
CA GLU A 144 17.28 3.34 7.03
C GLU A 144 17.19 3.25 8.56
N LYS A 145 18.30 2.88 9.20
CA LYS A 145 18.37 2.71 10.65
C LYS A 145 17.88 3.92 11.42
N GLN A 146 18.24 5.13 10.97
CA GLN A 146 17.80 6.37 11.60
C GLN A 146 16.27 6.54 11.56
N LEU A 147 15.63 6.18 10.44
CA LEU A 147 14.18 6.23 10.31
C LEU A 147 13.50 5.24 11.26
N VAL A 148 13.97 3.98 11.30
CA VAL A 148 13.41 2.96 12.20
C VAL A 148 13.57 3.38 13.66
N GLN A 149 14.75 3.86 14.05
CA GLN A 149 15.00 4.36 15.40
C GLN A 149 14.09 5.52 15.77
N ALA A 150 13.86 6.45 14.86
CA ALA A 150 12.98 7.58 15.12
C ALA A 150 11.50 7.16 15.22
N LEU A 151 11.04 6.23 14.38
CA LEU A 151 9.69 5.65 14.46
C LEU A 151 9.47 4.93 15.80
N VAL A 152 10.40 4.08 16.22
CA VAL A 152 10.32 3.37 17.51
C VAL A 152 10.44 4.36 18.68
N GLY A 153 11.27 5.39 18.54
CA GLY A 153 11.41 6.46 19.53
C GLY A 153 10.09 7.20 19.85
N HIS A 154 9.12 7.21 18.93
CA HIS A 154 7.80 7.79 19.19
C HIS A 154 7.00 7.08 20.27
N LEU A 155 7.34 5.85 20.65
CA LEU A 155 6.72 5.19 21.81
C LEU A 155 6.86 6.03 23.09
N ALA A 156 7.92 6.83 23.20
CA ALA A 156 8.14 7.71 24.35
C ALA A 156 7.35 9.04 24.28
N SER A 157 6.73 9.37 23.14
CA SER A 157 5.99 10.62 22.93
C SER A 157 4.67 10.66 23.71
N PRO A 158 4.25 11.83 24.25
CA PRO A 158 2.97 11.99 24.95
C PRO A 158 1.74 11.54 24.14
N LEU A 159 1.77 11.67 22.81
CA LEU A 159 0.66 11.27 21.94
C LEU A 159 0.50 9.74 21.92
N PHE A 160 1.61 9.01 21.87
CA PHE A 160 1.63 7.54 21.80
C PHE A 160 1.51 6.90 23.18
N LYS A 161 1.92 7.60 24.25
CA LYS A 161 1.65 7.19 25.64
C LYS A 161 0.14 7.04 25.93
N ARG A 162 -0.72 7.82 25.27
CA ARG A 162 -2.18 7.67 25.38
C ARG A 162 -2.69 6.36 24.76
N TRP A 163 -2.02 5.84 23.73
CA TRP A 163 -2.34 4.55 23.14
C TRP A 163 -1.78 3.41 24.00
N ALA A 164 -0.55 3.56 24.50
CA ALA A 164 0.06 2.60 25.41
C ALA A 164 -0.74 2.45 26.71
N SER A 165 -1.36 3.53 27.22
CA SER A 165 -2.24 3.47 28.39
C SER A 165 -3.53 2.67 28.16
N GLN A 166 -3.90 2.42 26.89
CA GLN A 166 -5.02 1.55 26.53
C GLN A 166 -4.52 0.12 26.25
N SER A 167 -3.44 -0.01 25.47
CA SER A 167 -2.74 -1.27 25.20
C SER A 167 -1.39 -0.98 24.51
N GLU A 168 -0.30 -1.56 25.00
CA GLU A 168 1.02 -1.43 24.35
C GLU A 168 1.04 -2.02 22.93
N SER A 169 0.33 -3.13 22.71
CA SER A 169 0.15 -3.73 21.38
C SER A 169 -0.49 -2.76 20.38
N MET A 170 -1.44 -1.95 20.84
CA MET A 170 -2.05 -0.91 20.00
C MET A 170 -1.05 0.18 19.63
N ALA A 171 -0.20 0.61 20.56
CA ALA A 171 0.84 1.60 20.27
C ALA A 171 1.83 1.09 19.20
N TYR A 172 2.26 -0.17 19.29
CA TYR A 172 3.13 -0.78 18.29
C TYR A 172 2.48 -0.85 16.91
N ARG A 173 1.22 -1.30 16.84
CA ARG A 173 0.49 -1.39 15.57
C ARG A 173 0.26 -0.03 14.91
N GLN A 174 0.05 1.03 15.69
CA GLN A 174 -0.05 2.38 15.13
C GLN A 174 1.28 2.88 14.55
N ILE A 175 2.42 2.57 15.17
CA ILE A 175 3.74 2.90 14.60
C ILE A 175 4.02 2.07 13.36
N ALA A 176 3.69 0.77 13.38
CA ALA A 176 3.79 -0.09 12.20
C ALA A 176 2.92 0.44 11.04
N LEU A 177 1.74 0.98 11.34
CA LEU A 177 0.87 1.61 10.35
C LEU A 177 1.49 2.88 9.75
N LEU A 178 2.17 3.71 10.55
CA LEU A 178 2.96 4.82 10.01
C LEU A 178 4.07 4.32 9.09
N GLY A 179 4.76 3.25 9.48
CA GLY A 179 5.74 2.58 8.62
C GLY A 179 5.12 2.09 7.30
N ALA A 180 3.93 1.51 7.33
CA ALA A 180 3.20 1.07 6.15
C ALA A 180 2.82 2.21 5.21
N GLU A 181 2.41 3.38 5.73
CA GLU A 181 2.11 4.56 4.91
C GLU A 181 3.40 5.20 4.34
N ILE A 182 4.51 5.15 5.07
CA ILE A 182 5.83 5.56 4.55
C ILE A 182 6.26 4.62 3.41
N ASP A 183 6.05 3.30 3.54
CA ASP A 183 6.30 2.34 2.45
C ASP A 183 5.40 2.61 1.24
N ARG A 184 4.14 2.99 1.46
CA ARG A 184 3.25 3.41 0.38
C ARG A 184 3.78 4.65 -0.34
N LEU A 185 4.28 5.65 0.38
CA LEU A 185 4.91 6.82 -0.25
C LEU A 185 6.14 6.41 -1.07
N ALA A 186 6.97 5.52 -0.54
CA ALA A 186 8.12 4.97 -1.27
C ALA A 186 7.67 4.27 -2.56
N TRP A 187 6.61 3.46 -2.46
CA TRP A 187 6.00 2.79 -3.59
C TRP A 187 5.49 3.76 -4.65
N PHE A 188 4.80 4.83 -4.22
CA PHE A 188 4.24 5.86 -5.07
C PHE A 188 5.34 6.67 -5.79
N THR A 189 6.44 6.96 -5.10
CA THR A 189 7.56 7.76 -5.61
C THR A 189 8.66 6.93 -6.26
N GLY A 190 8.52 5.60 -6.30
CA GLY A 190 9.51 4.69 -6.88
C GLY A 190 10.81 4.54 -6.08
N GLN A 191 10.83 4.98 -4.82
CA GLN A 191 12.01 4.88 -3.96
C GLN A 191 12.25 3.43 -3.51
N ARG A 192 13.52 3.02 -3.50
CA ARG A 192 13.95 1.70 -2.99
C ARG A 192 14.36 1.72 -1.53
N SER A 193 14.66 2.91 -1.01
CA SER A 193 15.02 3.13 0.38
C SER A 193 14.38 4.41 0.91
N MET A 194 14.01 4.40 2.18
CA MET A 194 13.42 5.54 2.88
C MET A 194 14.35 6.04 3.96
N THR A 195 14.75 7.31 3.81
CA THR A 195 15.46 8.09 4.82
C THR A 195 14.45 8.79 5.73
N LEU A 196 14.94 9.35 6.84
CA LEU A 196 14.14 10.21 7.70
C LEU A 196 13.52 11.40 6.93
N ALA A 197 14.32 12.05 6.09
CA ALA A 197 13.89 13.21 5.31
C ALA A 197 12.81 12.85 4.27
N ASN A 198 12.93 11.69 3.62
CA ASN A 198 11.96 11.25 2.61
C ASN A 198 10.63 10.84 3.22
N ALA A 199 10.60 10.48 4.50
CA ALA A 199 9.37 10.13 5.22
C ALA A 199 8.56 11.35 5.68
N ALA A 200 9.17 12.56 5.69
CA ALA A 200 8.57 13.80 6.17
C ALA A 200 7.17 14.18 5.60
N PRO A 201 6.82 13.83 4.34
CA PRO A 201 5.48 14.11 3.81
C PRO A 201 4.37 13.29 4.46
N VAL A 202 4.67 12.09 4.97
CA VAL A 202 3.70 11.19 5.62
C VAL A 202 3.78 11.29 7.13
N TRP A 203 4.99 11.46 7.66
CA TRP A 203 5.24 11.49 9.09
C TRP A 203 6.16 12.65 9.43
N ARG A 204 5.64 13.55 10.27
CA ARG A 204 6.42 14.65 10.85
C ARG A 204 6.61 14.33 12.33
N PRO A 205 7.85 14.13 12.79
CA PRO A 205 8.13 13.91 14.20
C PRO A 205 7.72 15.09 15.08
#